data_AF-A0A1H8NLH2-F1
#
_entry.id   AF-A0A1H8NLH2-F1
#
_cell.length_a   1.000
_cell.length_b   1.000
_cell.length_c   1.000
_cell.angle_alpha   90.00
_cell.angle_beta   90.00
_cell.angle_gamma   90.00
#
_symmetry.space_group_name_H-M   'P 1'
#
loop_
_entity.id
_entity.type
_entity.pdbx_description
1 polymer ?
#
loop_
_entity_poly.entity_id
_entity_poly.type
_entity_poly.pdbx_seq_one_letter_code
_entity_poly.pdbx_strand_id
1 'polypeptide(L)' 'MITKDTPILEALQSHPQARKIFALYGMSCIGCMGSARETIASGAKMHNIDVNALLRELNQPKEKE' A
#
# COMPACT_ATOMS: atom_id res chain seq x y z
N MET A 1 -8.17 2.78 -9.16
CA MET A 1 -6.80 3.31 -9.28
C MET A 1 -6.43 3.87 -7.92
N ILE A 2 -5.39 3.33 -7.30
CA ILE A 2 -4.89 3.75 -5.98
C ILE A 2 -4.03 5.00 -6.15
N THR A 3 -4.19 5.98 -5.27
CA THR A 3 -3.37 7.19 -5.22
C THR A 3 -2.65 7.29 -3.88
N LYS A 4 -1.73 8.26 -3.75
CA LYS A 4 -1.00 8.51 -2.50
C LYS A 4 -1.93 8.87 -1.32
N ASP A 5 -3.09 9.45 -1.63
CA ASP A 5 -4.08 9.93 -0.66
C ASP A 5 -5.08 8.83 -0.28
N THR A 6 -5.08 7.70 -0.99
CA THR A 6 -5.90 6.55 -0.65
C THR A 6 -5.55 6.05 0.76
N PRO A 7 -6.55 5.84 1.63
CA PRO A 7 -6.34 5.17 2.90
C PRO A 7 -5.78 3.76 2.69
N ILE A 8 -4.81 3.38 3.51
CA ILE A 8 -4.18 2.05 3.43
C ILE A 8 -5.24 0.95 3.56
N LEU A 9 -6.19 1.12 4.47
CA LEU A 9 -7.26 0.14 4.68
C LEU A 9 -8.14 -0.03 3.43
N GLU A 10 -8.45 1.07 2.74
CA GLU A 10 -9.22 1.05 1.50
C GLU A 10 -8.45 0.35 0.37
N ALA A 11 -7.14 0.59 0.28
CA ALA A 11 -6.27 -0.12 -0.68
C ALA A 11 -6.23 -1.63 -0.38
N LEU A 12 -6.14 -2.04 0.88
CA LEU A 12 -6.18 -3.45 1.30
C LEU A 12 -7.53 -4.12 0.98
N GLN A 13 -8.64 -3.40 1.16
CA GLN A 13 -9.98 -3.90 0.88
C GLN A 13 -10.27 -4.00 -0.63
N SER A 14 -9.82 -3.01 -1.40
CA SER A 14 -10.08 -2.92 -2.83
C SER A 14 -9.13 -3.79 -3.66
N HIS A 15 -7.94 -4.09 -3.13
CA HIS A 15 -6.90 -4.85 -3.85
C HIS A 15 -6.33 -5.95 -2.94
N PRO A 16 -6.75 -7.23 -3.08
CA PRO A 16 -6.28 -8.31 -2.21
C PRO A 16 -4.76 -8.55 -2.28
N GLN A 17 -4.13 -8.17 -3.38
CA GLN A 17 -2.68 -8.21 -3.57
C GLN A 17 -1.92 -7.07 -2.88
N ALA A 18 -2.60 -5.98 -2.50
CA ALA A 18 -1.97 -4.84 -1.84
C ALA A 18 -1.26 -5.29 -0.56
N ARG A 19 -1.84 -6.24 0.19
CA ARG A 19 -1.19 -6.80 1.39
C ARG A 19 0.18 -7.39 1.10
N LYS A 20 0.32 -8.16 0.00
CA LYS A 20 1.60 -8.75 -0.40
C LYS A 20 2.59 -7.67 -0.83
N ILE A 21 2.13 -6.67 -1.59
CA ILE A 21 2.96 -5.55 -2.03
C ILE A 21 3.47 -4.76 -0.83
N PHE A 22 2.58 -4.32 0.07
CA PHE A 22 2.99 -3.64 1.30
C PHE A 22 4.01 -4.46 2.11
N ALA A 23 3.82 -5.78 2.24
CA ALA A 23 4.77 -6.64 2.92
C ALA A 23 6.16 -6.66 2.25
N LEU A 24 6.24 -6.69 0.91
CA LEU A 24 7.50 -6.61 0.16
C LEU A 24 8.27 -5.30 0.43
N TYR A 25 7.54 -4.21 0.66
CA TYR A 25 8.10 -2.91 1.02
C TYR A 25 8.37 -2.75 2.53
N GLY A 26 8.31 -3.83 3.31
CA GLY A 26 8.56 -3.78 4.77
C GLY A 26 7.38 -3.29 5.59
N MET A 27 6.22 -3.08 4.97
CA MET A 27 4.96 -2.68 5.60
C MET A 27 4.09 -3.92 5.93
N SER A 28 4.68 -4.94 6.54
CA SER A 28 3.96 -6.19 6.85
C SER A 28 2.90 -6.02 7.95
N CYS A 29 3.06 -5.01 8.81
CA CYS A 29 2.15 -4.70 9.92
C CYS A 29 0.99 -3.77 9.52
N ILE A 30 0.81 -3.47 8.23
CA ILE A 30 -0.03 -2.36 7.75
C ILE A 30 -1.56 -2.57 7.92
N GLY A 31 -1.98 -3.65 8.59
CA GLY A 31 -3.36 -3.90 9.02
C GLY A 31 -3.60 -3.71 10.52
N CYS A 32 -2.60 -3.28 11.29
CA CYS A 32 -2.76 -2.99 12.72
C CYS A 32 -3.59 -1.71 12.93
N MET A 33 -4.21 -1.57 14.10
CA MET A 33 -5.07 -0.43 14.45
C MET A 33 -4.40 0.94 14.24
N GLY A 34 -3.07 1.02 14.34
CA GLY A 34 -2.29 2.24 14.11
C GLY A 34 -2.29 2.71 12.65
N SER A 35 -2.16 1.79 11.68
CA SER A 35 -2.09 2.11 10.26
C SER A 35 -3.45 2.20 9.57
N ALA A 36 -4.53 1.80 10.26
CA ALA A 36 -5.90 1.81 9.72
C ALA A 36 -6.40 3.23 9.35
N ARG A 37 -5.80 4.28 9.91
CA ARG A 37 -6.14 5.68 9.64
C ARG A 37 -5.12 6.42 8.78
N GLU A 38 -4.06 5.74 8.33
CA GLU A 38 -3.01 6.36 7.53
C GLU A 38 -3.30 6.28 6.03
N THR A 39 -2.84 7.28 5.30
CA THR A 39 -2.76 7.25 3.84
C THR A 39 -1.51 6.53 3.39
N ILE A 40 -1.49 6.06 2.13
CA ILE A 40 -0.32 5.40 1.54
C ILE A 40 0.91 6.32 1.58
N ALA A 41 0.75 7.62 1.30
CA ALA A 41 1.86 8.58 1.40
C ALA A 41 2.42 8.70 2.83
N SER A 42 1.57 8.77 3.85
CA SER A 42 2.02 8.86 5.25
C SER A 42 2.79 7.60 5.67
N GLY A 43 2.20 6.43 5.40
CA GLY A 43 2.83 5.15 5.72
C GLY A 43 4.17 4.97 4.98
N ALA A 44 4.20 5.26 3.68
CA ALA A 44 5.44 5.20 2.91
C ALA A 44 6.50 6.16 3.46
N LYS A 45 6.14 7.41 3.80
CA LYS A 45 7.07 8.39 4.38
C LYS A 45 7.61 7.95 5.73
N MET A 46 6.76 7.46 6.63
CA MET A 46 7.17 7.00 7.96
C MET A 46 8.17 5.84 7.91
N HIS A 47 8.07 5.02 6.86
CA HIS A 47 8.94 3.87 6.64
C HIS A 47 10.06 4.13 5.60
N ASN A 48 10.28 5.38 5.16
CA ASN A 48 11.27 5.76 4.13
C ASN A 48 11.15 4.98 2.81
N ILE A 49 9.92 4.73 2.37
CA ILE A 49 9.60 4.02 1.12
C ILE A 49 9.28 5.04 0.03
N ASP A 50 9.73 4.77 -1.19
CA ASP A 50 9.31 5.56 -2.35
C ASP A 50 7.83 5.29 -2.68
N VAL A 51 6.99 6.27 -2.35
CA VAL A 51 5.56 6.23 -2.61
C VAL A 51 5.24 6.04 -4.11
N ASN A 52 6.06 6.55 -5.02
CA ASN A 52 5.82 6.39 -6.46
C ASN A 52 6.07 4.96 -6.90
N ALA A 53 7.14 4.33 -6.42
CA ALA A 53 7.43 2.92 -6.70
C ALA A 53 6.31 2.02 -6.14
N LEU A 54 5.90 2.27 -4.90
CA LEU A 54 4.80 1.54 -4.27
C LEU A 54 3.48 1.71 -5.04
N LEU A 55 3.13 2.93 -5.47
CA LEU A 55 1.91 3.18 -6.23
C LEU A 55 1.96 2.52 -7.61
N ARG A 56 3.14 2.43 -8.25
CA ARG A 56 3.29 1.68 -9.49
C ARG A 56 2.92 0.22 -9.25
N GLU A 57 3.54 -0.45 -8.29
CA GLU A 57 3.24 -1.86 -7.97
C GLU A 57 1.76 -2.08 -7.59
N LEU A 58 1.18 -1.20 -6.76
CA LEU A 58 -0.22 -1.29 -6.35
C LEU A 58 -1.21 -1.13 -7.52
N ASN A 59 -0.86 -0.33 -8.53
CA ASN A 59 -1.67 -0.09 -9.72
C ASN A 59 -1.27 -0.96 -10.92
N GLN A 60 -0.22 -1.76 -10.83
CA GLN A 60 0.17 -2.65 -11.92
C GLN A 60 -1.00 -3.62 -12.20
N PRO A 61 -1.51 -3.66 -13.45
CA PRO A 61 -2.46 -4.68 -13.84
C PRO A 61 -1.73 -6.02 -13.75
N LYS A 62 -2.36 -7.00 -13.11
CA LYS A 62 -1.82 -8.37 -13.01
C LYS A 62 -1.42 -8.83 -14.40
N GLU A 63 -0.12 -8.95 -14.67
CA GLU A 63 0.30 -9.84 -15.74
C GLU A 63 -0.05 -11.24 -15.24
N LYS A 64 -0.90 -11.90 -16.03
CA LYS A 64 -1.43 -13.22 -15.77
C LYS A 64 -0.25 -14.19 -15.63
N GLU A 65 -0.23 -14.97 -14.56
CA GLU A 65 0.34 -16.31 -14.59
C GLU A 65 -0.83 -17.30 -14.67
#